data_AF-A0A3B8JHZ5-F1
#
_entry.id   AF-A0A3B8JHZ5-F1
#
_cell.length_a   1.000
_cell.length_b   1.000
_cell.length_c   1.000
_cell.angle_alpha   90.00
_cell.angle_beta   90.00
_cell.angle_gamma   90.00
#
_symmetry.space_group_name_H-M   'P 1'
#
loop_
_entity.id
_entity.type
_entity.pdbx_description
1 polymer ?
#
loop_
_entity_poly.entity_id
_entity_poly.type
_entity_poly.pdbx_seq_one_letter_code
_entity_poly.pdbx_strand_id
1 'polypeptide(L)'
;MSRWARLITLIALLVLSVACQKSDSRFLTTTPTSTTQLAQVPSPATSVPSQPHLTPTQTVAQSSLHYEARLIDIRSVNNKIALDIRYATENNFLKRKLYPVARCVLRGAAVKPLLQVQDDLAKQGLGLKVYDCYRPLSIQKQMWAVMPNPNYVADPAKGSRHNRGAAVDLTLVDRNGKELEMPSGFDEFTQRSHRNYTNAKPQALKNRQQ
;
A
#
# COMPACT_ATOMS: atom_id res chain seq x y z
N MET A 1 -14.87 42.66 47.95
CA MET A 1 -15.28 42.16 46.62
C MET A 1 -14.05 41.55 45.97
N SER A 2 -14.05 40.23 45.83
CA SER A 2 -12.86 39.37 45.91
C SER A 2 -12.65 38.49 44.68
N ARG A 3 -11.39 38.48 44.21
CA ARG A 3 -10.67 37.37 43.54
C ARG A 3 -11.03 36.94 42.10
N TRP A 4 -11.46 37.87 41.24
CA TRP A 4 -11.56 37.63 39.77
C TRP A 4 -10.97 38.77 38.92
N ALA A 5 -9.75 39.25 39.20
CA ALA A 5 -9.12 40.32 38.40
C ALA A 5 -7.58 40.44 38.55
N ARG A 6 -6.85 39.34 38.72
CA ARG A 6 -5.38 39.28 38.67
C ARG A 6 -5.06 38.01 37.89
N LEU A 7 -4.73 38.03 36.60
CA LEU A 7 -3.42 38.44 36.10
C LEU A 7 -3.47 38.41 34.55
N ILE A 8 -4.20 39.34 33.92
CA ILE A 8 -4.23 39.55 32.45
C ILE A 8 -3.25 40.69 32.07
N THR A 9 -2.18 40.89 32.84
CA THR A 9 -1.32 42.09 32.69
C THR A 9 0.16 41.75 32.88
N LEU A 10 0.68 40.94 31.96
CA LEU A 10 2.11 40.80 31.61
C LEU A 10 2.15 40.69 30.08
N ILE A 11 1.86 41.77 29.34
CA ILE A 11 2.83 42.79 28.92
C ILE A 11 4.12 42.08 28.44
N ALA A 12 4.21 41.70 27.16
CA ALA A 12 4.57 42.57 26.04
C ALA A 12 5.84 43.40 26.32
N LEU A 13 7.03 42.80 26.18
CA LEU A 13 8.32 43.44 25.84
C LEU A 13 9.46 42.45 26.05
N LEU A 14 9.88 41.74 24.98
CA LEU A 14 11.30 41.41 24.80
C LEU A 14 11.57 41.04 23.34
N VAL A 15 11.64 42.08 22.50
CA VAL A 15 12.43 42.06 21.26
C VAL A 15 13.78 42.66 21.63
N LEU A 16 14.88 41.92 21.51
CA LEU A 16 16.18 42.50 21.16
C LEU A 16 17.14 41.41 20.63
N SER A 17 17.52 41.63 19.37
CA SER A 17 18.66 41.16 18.60
C SER A 17 19.94 40.77 19.36
N VAL A 18 20.54 39.64 18.96
CA VAL A 18 22.01 39.47 18.94
C VAL A 18 22.39 38.86 17.58
N ALA A 19 23.07 39.65 16.77
CA ALA A 19 23.74 39.26 15.55
C ALA A 19 25.27 39.23 15.77
N CYS A 20 25.93 38.41 14.95
CA CYS A 20 27.36 38.34 14.64
C CYS A 20 28.36 37.91 15.74
N GLN A 21 29.02 36.79 15.48
CA GLN A 21 30.47 36.82 15.31
C GLN A 21 30.93 35.79 14.25
N LYS A 22 31.64 36.33 13.26
CA LYS A 22 32.46 35.64 12.27
C LYS A 22 33.63 34.94 12.97
N SER A 23 34.01 33.77 12.48
CA SER A 23 35.39 33.29 12.59
C SER A 23 35.86 32.90 11.19
N ASP A 24 36.74 33.73 10.66
CA ASP A 24 37.56 33.45 9.48
C ASP A 24 38.51 32.29 9.78
N SER A 25 38.64 31.35 8.85
CA SER A 25 39.90 30.62 8.67
C SER A 25 40.12 30.37 7.20
N ARG A 26 41.17 31.01 6.70
CA ARG A 26 41.60 31.06 5.31
C ARG A 26 42.43 29.81 4.96
N PHE A 27 42.05 29.23 3.82
CA PHE A 27 42.90 28.70 2.74
C PHE A 27 43.99 27.67 3.09
N LEU A 28 43.90 26.49 2.45
CA LEU A 28 44.93 26.08 1.50
C LEU A 28 44.30 25.37 0.28
N THR A 29 44.76 25.85 -0.86
CA THR A 29 44.53 25.51 -2.27
C THR A 29 44.75 24.03 -2.60
N THR A 30 43.91 23.45 -3.46
CA THR A 30 44.32 22.75 -4.70
C THR A 30 43.11 22.22 -5.47
N THR A 31 42.91 22.78 -6.67
CA THR A 31 42.08 22.26 -7.76
C THR A 31 42.71 20.96 -8.31
N PRO A 32 41.91 20.05 -8.89
CA PRO A 32 41.71 20.16 -10.34
C PRO A 32 40.28 19.91 -10.81
N THR A 33 39.94 20.73 -11.80
CA THR A 33 38.79 20.68 -12.69
C THR A 33 38.81 19.39 -13.49
N SER A 34 37.81 18.53 -13.31
CA SER A 34 37.44 17.50 -14.29
C SER A 34 36.12 17.91 -14.94
N THR A 35 36.23 18.68 -16.01
CA THR A 35 35.17 18.89 -16.99
C THR A 35 35.00 17.59 -17.77
N THR A 36 34.11 16.71 -17.32
CA THR A 36 33.64 15.61 -18.18
C THR A 36 32.55 16.16 -19.08
N GLN A 37 33.00 16.51 -20.28
CA GLN A 37 32.24 16.86 -21.45
C GLN A 37 31.11 15.84 -21.70
N LEU A 38 29.87 16.32 -21.78
CA LEU A 38 28.74 15.57 -22.32
C LEU A 38 29.03 15.25 -23.79
N ALA A 39 29.47 14.04 -24.07
CA ALA A 39 29.46 13.49 -25.41
C ALA A 39 27.99 13.25 -25.81
N GLN A 40 27.52 14.03 -26.79
CA GLN A 40 26.27 13.77 -27.49
C GLN A 40 26.37 12.40 -28.17
N VAL A 41 25.60 11.44 -27.67
CA VAL A 41 25.36 10.17 -28.36
C VAL A 41 24.37 10.45 -29.49
N PRO A 42 24.71 10.23 -30.77
CA PRO A 42 23.75 10.34 -31.85
C PRO A 42 22.65 9.30 -31.66
N SER A 43 21.39 9.75 -31.64
CA SER A 43 20.23 8.88 -31.67
C SER A 43 20.25 8.07 -32.97
N PRO A 44 20.30 6.73 -32.92
CA PRO A 44 19.95 5.95 -34.08
C PRO A 44 18.42 6.04 -34.21
N ALA A 45 17.97 6.64 -35.32
CA ALA A 45 16.60 6.54 -35.80
C ALA A 45 16.34 5.09 -36.22
N THR A 46 16.15 4.22 -35.23
CA THR A 46 15.66 2.86 -35.47
C THR A 46 14.15 2.95 -35.57
N SER A 47 13.64 2.92 -36.80
CA SER A 47 12.23 2.69 -37.11
C SER A 47 11.77 1.43 -36.38
N VAL A 48 10.99 1.60 -35.31
CA VAL A 48 10.29 0.49 -34.67
C VAL A 48 9.33 -0.09 -35.71
N PRO A 49 9.47 -1.38 -36.10
CA PRO A 49 8.50 -2.01 -36.97
C PRO A 49 7.14 -1.93 -36.29
N SER A 50 6.16 -1.31 -36.94
CA SER A 50 4.78 -1.25 -36.47
C SER A 50 4.31 -2.68 -36.18
N GLN A 51 4.12 -2.99 -34.90
CA GLN A 51 3.50 -4.26 -34.54
C GLN A 51 2.09 -4.28 -35.17
N PRO A 52 1.69 -5.40 -35.79
CA PRO A 52 0.36 -5.52 -36.36
C PRO A 52 -0.66 -5.26 -35.26
N HIS A 53 -1.51 -4.26 -35.50
CA HIS A 53 -2.60 -3.87 -34.63
C HIS A 53 -3.58 -5.04 -34.58
N LEU A 54 -3.43 -5.93 -33.59
CA LEU A 54 -4.37 -7.02 -33.39
C LEU A 54 -5.72 -6.44 -33.01
N THR A 55 -6.70 -6.65 -33.88
CA THR A 55 -8.08 -6.19 -33.74
C THR A 55 -8.72 -6.83 -32.49
N PRO A 56 -9.54 -6.11 -31.69
CA PRO A 56 -9.98 -6.55 -30.36
C PRO A 56 -10.99 -7.71 -30.30
N THR A 57 -11.22 -8.47 -31.37
CA THR A 57 -12.42 -9.32 -31.48
C THR A 57 -12.13 -10.83 -31.48
N GLN A 58 -10.87 -11.30 -31.37
CA GLN A 58 -10.56 -12.74 -31.49
C GLN A 58 -9.66 -13.37 -30.42
N THR A 59 -9.64 -12.86 -29.17
CA THR A 59 -8.88 -13.52 -28.08
C THR A 59 -9.66 -13.68 -26.77
N VAL A 60 -10.97 -13.91 -26.82
CA VAL A 60 -11.70 -14.44 -25.67
C VAL A 60 -12.45 -15.70 -26.09
N ALA A 61 -11.68 -16.76 -26.38
CA ALA A 61 -12.19 -18.09 -26.11
C ALA A 61 -12.55 -18.11 -24.62
N GLN A 62 -13.85 -18.20 -24.32
CA GLN A 62 -14.32 -18.31 -22.94
C GLN A 62 -13.57 -19.49 -22.28
N SER A 63 -12.85 -19.19 -21.20
CA SER A 63 -12.04 -20.19 -20.49
C SER A 63 -12.86 -21.45 -20.19
N SER A 64 -12.36 -22.61 -20.60
CA SER A 64 -12.97 -23.92 -20.33
C SER A 64 -12.99 -24.29 -18.84
N LEU A 65 -12.28 -23.54 -17.99
CA LEU A 65 -12.27 -23.75 -16.55
C LEU A 65 -13.63 -23.38 -15.94
N HIS A 66 -14.05 -24.12 -14.92
CA HIS A 66 -15.20 -23.74 -14.09
C HIS A 66 -14.92 -22.38 -13.39
N TYR A 67 -15.94 -21.53 -13.23
CA TYR A 67 -15.82 -20.17 -12.69
C TYR A 67 -14.98 -20.11 -11.41
N GLU A 68 -15.28 -21.02 -10.48
CA GLU A 68 -14.63 -21.14 -9.17
C GLU A 68 -13.10 -21.33 -9.25
N ALA A 69 -12.61 -21.92 -10.35
CA ALA A 69 -11.20 -22.19 -10.60
C ALA A 69 -10.50 -21.08 -11.38
N ARG A 70 -11.24 -20.17 -12.03
CA ARG A 70 -10.68 -19.06 -12.80
C ARG A 70 -10.07 -18.02 -11.88
N LEU A 71 -9.00 -17.37 -12.35
CA LEU A 71 -8.50 -16.14 -11.77
C LEU A 71 -9.25 -14.95 -12.38
N ILE A 72 -9.88 -14.15 -11.54
CA ILE A 72 -10.79 -13.08 -11.89
C ILE A 72 -10.29 -11.80 -11.25
N ASP A 73 -10.21 -10.73 -12.05
CA ASP A 73 -9.93 -9.40 -11.54
C ASP A 73 -11.19 -8.84 -10.86
N ILE A 74 -11.07 -8.42 -9.61
CA ILE A 74 -12.21 -7.85 -8.88
C ILE A 74 -12.78 -6.62 -9.60
N ARG A 75 -11.96 -5.81 -10.27
CA ARG A 75 -12.45 -4.63 -11.00
C ARG A 75 -13.33 -4.99 -12.20
N SER A 76 -13.21 -6.19 -12.77
CA SER A 76 -14.08 -6.61 -13.88
C SER A 76 -15.48 -7.05 -13.43
N VAL A 77 -15.69 -7.24 -12.12
CA VAL A 77 -16.97 -7.73 -11.57
C VAL A 77 -17.58 -6.80 -10.52
N ASN A 78 -16.77 -6.00 -9.81
CA ASN A 78 -17.24 -5.02 -8.84
C ASN A 78 -16.27 -3.84 -8.74
N ASN A 79 -16.69 -2.68 -9.24
CA ASN A 79 -15.91 -1.45 -9.21
C ASN A 79 -16.06 -0.64 -7.90
N LYS A 80 -16.95 -1.05 -6.98
CA LYS A 80 -17.19 -0.39 -5.69
C LYS A 80 -16.18 -0.79 -4.62
N ILE A 81 -15.52 -1.95 -4.77
CA ILE A 81 -14.41 -2.35 -3.90
C ILE A 81 -13.21 -1.45 -4.21
N ALA A 82 -12.75 -0.70 -3.21
CA ALA A 82 -11.59 0.16 -3.34
C ALA A 82 -10.30 -0.68 -3.41
N LEU A 83 -9.36 -0.26 -4.23
CA LEU A 83 -8.05 -0.89 -4.32
C LEU A 83 -6.97 0.06 -3.81
N ASP A 84 -6.12 -0.47 -2.95
CA ASP A 84 -4.89 0.13 -2.51
C ASP A 84 -3.84 -0.98 -2.45
N ILE A 85 -3.46 -1.50 -3.63
CA ILE A 85 -2.60 -2.67 -3.74
C ILE A 85 -1.19 -2.30 -3.26
N ARG A 86 -0.92 -2.51 -1.98
CA ARG A 86 0.24 -1.98 -1.25
C ARG A 86 1.56 -2.42 -1.86
N TYR A 87 1.63 -3.66 -2.35
CA TYR A 87 2.82 -4.21 -3.00
C TYR A 87 3.03 -3.72 -4.44
N ALA A 88 2.08 -3.00 -5.04
CA ALA A 88 2.28 -2.25 -6.28
C ALA A 88 2.81 -0.83 -6.04
N THR A 89 3.07 -0.46 -4.80
CA THR A 89 3.60 0.84 -4.34
C THR A 89 4.79 0.62 -3.40
N GLU A 90 5.35 1.69 -2.84
CA GLU A 90 6.37 1.62 -1.78
C GLU A 90 5.76 1.56 -0.37
N ASN A 91 4.44 1.71 -0.25
CA ASN A 91 3.71 1.66 1.00
C ASN A 91 3.51 0.21 1.47
N ASN A 92 4.61 -0.47 1.77
CA ASN A 92 4.64 -1.82 2.32
C ASN A 92 5.89 -1.99 3.20
N PHE A 93 6.02 -3.13 3.87
CA PHE A 93 7.14 -3.34 4.79
C PHE A 93 8.51 -3.47 4.11
N LEU A 94 8.57 -3.81 2.81
CA LEU A 94 9.82 -3.84 2.04
C LEU A 94 10.21 -2.48 1.45
N LYS A 95 9.36 -1.46 1.58
CA LYS A 95 9.62 -0.08 1.11
C LYS A 95 10.04 0.03 -0.37
N ARG A 96 9.54 -0.89 -1.20
CA ARG A 96 9.75 -0.90 -2.65
C ARG A 96 8.58 -1.54 -3.36
N LYS A 97 8.41 -1.22 -4.63
CA LYS A 97 7.41 -1.83 -5.50
C LYS A 97 7.79 -3.29 -5.82
N LEU A 98 6.84 -4.20 -5.66
CA LEU A 98 6.99 -5.64 -5.90
C LEU A 98 6.12 -6.13 -7.05
N TYR A 99 4.94 -5.53 -7.23
CA TYR A 99 4.02 -5.84 -8.31
C TYR A 99 4.14 -4.80 -9.42
N PRO A 100 4.11 -5.19 -10.70
CA PRO A 100 4.17 -4.23 -11.80
C PRO A 100 2.90 -3.38 -11.90
N VAL A 101 1.75 -3.94 -11.51
CA VAL A 101 0.41 -3.34 -11.64
C VAL A 101 -0.40 -3.48 -10.35
N ALA A 102 -1.27 -2.50 -10.07
CA ALA A 102 -2.16 -2.51 -8.91
C ALA A 102 -3.49 -3.20 -9.25
N ARG A 103 -3.46 -4.55 -9.35
CA ARG A 103 -4.66 -5.37 -9.62
C ARG A 103 -4.93 -6.33 -8.47
N CYS A 104 -6.19 -6.51 -8.12
CA CYS A 104 -6.63 -7.59 -7.25
C CYS A 104 -7.21 -8.72 -8.08
N VAL A 105 -6.48 -9.84 -8.16
CA VAL A 105 -6.93 -11.04 -8.86
C VAL A 105 -7.16 -12.15 -7.83
N LEU A 106 -8.31 -12.82 -7.90
CA LEU A 106 -8.73 -13.87 -6.98
C LEU A 106 -9.33 -15.05 -7.74
N ARG A 107 -9.32 -16.24 -7.15
CA ARG A 107 -10.11 -17.36 -7.65
C ARG A 107 -11.60 -17.03 -7.56
N GLY A 108 -12.40 -17.48 -8.53
CA GLY A 108 -13.85 -17.27 -8.51
C GLY A 108 -14.52 -17.68 -7.19
N ALA A 109 -14.00 -18.74 -6.55
CA ALA A 109 -14.46 -19.19 -5.24
C ALA A 109 -14.23 -18.20 -4.09
N ALA A 110 -13.22 -17.35 -4.18
CA ALA A 110 -13.01 -16.26 -3.23
C ALA A 110 -13.77 -14.99 -3.66
N VAL A 111 -13.96 -14.78 -4.97
CA VAL A 111 -14.71 -13.62 -5.50
C VAL A 111 -16.16 -13.65 -5.03
N LYS A 112 -16.86 -14.78 -5.19
CA LYS A 112 -18.29 -14.87 -4.89
C LYS A 112 -18.65 -14.41 -3.45
N PRO A 113 -18.04 -14.94 -2.37
CA PRO A 113 -18.33 -14.46 -1.02
C PRO A 113 -17.84 -13.03 -0.77
N LEU A 114 -16.73 -12.59 -1.41
CA LEU A 114 -16.25 -11.22 -1.27
C LEU A 114 -17.27 -10.19 -1.80
N LEU A 115 -17.93 -10.49 -2.92
CA LEU A 115 -19.00 -9.65 -3.46
C LEU A 115 -20.19 -9.57 -2.50
N GLN A 116 -20.59 -10.70 -1.92
CA GLN A 116 -21.66 -10.74 -0.93
C GLN A 116 -21.34 -9.89 0.30
N VAL A 117 -20.11 -10.01 0.83
CA VAL A 117 -19.65 -9.18 1.96
C VAL A 117 -19.68 -7.68 1.61
N GLN A 118 -19.23 -7.31 0.40
CA GLN A 118 -19.32 -5.92 -0.04
C GLN A 118 -20.76 -5.41 -0.10
N ASP A 119 -21.71 -6.23 -0.58
CA ASP A 119 -23.12 -5.85 -0.65
C ASP A 119 -23.75 -5.72 0.76
N ASP A 120 -23.36 -6.59 1.70
CA ASP A 120 -23.83 -6.52 3.08
C ASP A 120 -23.26 -5.32 3.85
N LEU A 121 -21.98 -4.99 3.63
CA LEU A 121 -21.37 -3.78 4.18
C LEU A 121 -21.99 -2.50 3.62
N ALA A 122 -22.35 -2.50 2.33
CA ALA A 122 -22.99 -1.33 1.70
C ALA A 122 -24.30 -0.94 2.40
N LYS A 123 -25.09 -1.93 2.87
CA LYS A 123 -26.33 -1.69 3.63
C LYS A 123 -26.07 -0.96 4.96
N GLN A 124 -24.86 -1.11 5.51
CA GLN A 124 -24.41 -0.45 6.74
C GLN A 124 -23.71 0.89 6.47
N GLY A 125 -23.59 1.31 5.20
CA GLY A 125 -22.81 2.49 4.83
C GLY A 125 -21.31 2.28 4.90
N LEU A 126 -20.85 1.03 4.80
CA LEU A 126 -19.44 0.65 4.78
C LEU A 126 -19.06 0.08 3.41
N GLY A 127 -17.76 -0.03 3.16
CA GLY A 127 -17.21 -0.71 2.01
C GLY A 127 -15.89 -1.40 2.31
N LEU A 128 -15.37 -2.12 1.32
CA LEU A 128 -14.07 -2.78 1.40
C LEU A 128 -13.00 -1.94 0.70
N LYS A 129 -11.81 -1.91 1.30
CA LYS A 129 -10.57 -1.55 0.61
C LYS A 129 -9.58 -2.70 0.70
N VAL A 130 -9.03 -3.10 -0.45
CA VAL A 130 -8.17 -4.27 -0.57
C VAL A 130 -6.71 -3.87 -0.73
N TYR A 131 -5.85 -4.52 0.05
CA TYR A 131 -4.41 -4.32 0.09
C TYR A 131 -3.60 -5.36 -0.69
N ASP A 132 -4.04 -6.62 -0.68
CA ASP A 132 -3.40 -7.69 -1.45
C ASP A 132 -4.38 -8.81 -1.81
N CYS A 133 -4.10 -9.49 -2.93
CA CYS A 133 -4.87 -10.62 -3.46
C CYS A 133 -3.91 -11.72 -3.94
N TYR A 134 -4.01 -12.16 -5.20
CA TYR A 134 -3.00 -13.04 -5.77
C TYR A 134 -1.59 -12.46 -5.66
N ARG A 135 -0.70 -13.21 -5.01
CA ARG A 135 0.71 -12.89 -4.83
C ARG A 135 1.55 -13.94 -5.55
N PRO A 136 2.42 -13.59 -6.51
CA PRO A 136 3.32 -14.57 -7.11
C PRO A 136 4.24 -15.22 -6.05
N LEU A 137 4.58 -16.50 -6.22
CA LEU A 137 5.45 -17.22 -5.29
C LEU A 137 6.84 -16.58 -5.16
N SER A 138 7.35 -15.98 -6.25
CA SER A 138 8.61 -15.22 -6.22
C SER A 138 8.58 -14.02 -5.27
N ILE A 139 7.42 -13.36 -5.14
CA ILE A 139 7.24 -12.26 -4.18
C ILE A 139 7.16 -12.81 -2.76
N GLN A 140 6.48 -13.95 -2.54
CA GLN A 140 6.46 -14.62 -1.24
C GLN A 140 7.86 -14.97 -0.75
N LYS A 141 8.73 -15.47 -1.65
CA LYS A 141 10.15 -15.75 -1.34
C LYS A 141 10.92 -14.49 -0.95
N GLN A 142 10.71 -13.38 -1.66
CA GLN A 142 11.33 -12.09 -1.31
C GLN A 142 10.86 -11.57 0.05
N MET A 143 9.57 -11.67 0.35
CA MET A 143 9.01 -11.29 1.65
C MET A 143 9.60 -12.14 2.78
N TRP A 144 9.66 -13.47 2.59
CA TRP A 144 10.21 -14.40 3.56
C TRP A 144 11.70 -14.15 3.83
N ALA A 145 12.48 -13.78 2.81
CA ALA A 145 13.89 -13.44 2.99
C ALA A 145 14.10 -12.24 3.93
N VAL A 146 13.13 -11.32 4.01
CA VAL A 146 13.17 -10.13 4.90
C VAL A 146 12.51 -10.43 6.25
N MET A 147 11.42 -11.20 6.27
CA MET A 147 10.64 -11.53 7.46
C MET A 147 10.38 -13.04 7.52
N PRO A 148 11.36 -13.87 7.93
CA PRO A 148 11.24 -15.33 7.99
C PRO A 148 10.49 -15.79 9.25
N ASN A 149 9.30 -15.24 9.47
CA ASN A 149 8.45 -15.56 10.62
C ASN A 149 7.09 -16.08 10.14
N PRO A 150 6.80 -17.38 10.31
CA PRO A 150 5.56 -18.00 9.81
C PRO A 150 4.30 -17.48 10.50
N ASN A 151 4.41 -16.74 11.61
CA ASN A 151 3.26 -16.08 12.24
C ASN A 151 2.76 -14.88 11.43
N TYR A 152 3.58 -14.33 10.52
CA TYR A 152 3.25 -13.13 9.74
C TYR A 152 3.37 -13.32 8.24
N VAL A 153 4.44 -14.01 7.80
CA VAL A 153 4.72 -14.26 6.39
C VAL A 153 4.76 -15.76 6.19
N ALA A 154 3.89 -16.31 5.33
CA ALA A 154 3.84 -17.74 5.11
C ALA A 154 5.18 -18.28 4.55
N ASP A 155 5.59 -19.44 5.04
CA ASP A 155 6.78 -20.15 4.55
C ASP A 155 6.58 -20.53 3.06
N PRO A 156 7.43 -20.01 2.14
CA PRO A 156 7.30 -20.28 0.72
C PRO A 156 7.49 -21.76 0.36
N ALA A 157 8.12 -22.58 1.21
CA ALA A 157 8.23 -24.03 0.98
C ALA A 157 6.87 -24.75 1.05
N LYS A 158 5.94 -24.22 1.84
CA LYS A 158 4.55 -24.72 1.95
C LYS A 158 3.59 -23.98 1.01
N GLY A 159 4.01 -22.80 0.56
CA GLY A 159 3.19 -21.87 -0.22
C GLY A 159 2.18 -21.09 0.62
N SER A 160 1.61 -20.05 0.03
CA SER A 160 0.59 -19.19 0.64
C SER A 160 -0.79 -19.39 0.02
N ARG A 161 -1.85 -19.04 0.76
CA ARG A 161 -3.20 -18.91 0.18
C ARG A 161 -3.25 -17.78 -0.87
N HIS A 162 -2.45 -16.73 -0.70
CA HIS A 162 -2.30 -15.67 -1.71
C HIS A 162 -1.71 -16.21 -3.02
N ASN A 163 -0.74 -17.14 -2.96
CA ASN A 163 -0.18 -17.75 -4.19
C ASN A 163 -1.20 -18.58 -4.99
N ARG A 164 -2.30 -18.95 -4.34
CA ARG A 164 -3.39 -19.72 -4.95
C ARG A 164 -4.58 -18.84 -5.34
N GLY A 165 -4.51 -17.52 -5.13
CA GLY A 165 -5.62 -16.59 -5.34
C GLY A 165 -6.80 -16.83 -4.39
N ALA A 166 -6.55 -17.43 -3.22
CA ALA A 166 -7.58 -17.89 -2.28
C ALA A 166 -7.56 -17.13 -0.93
N ALA A 167 -6.94 -15.95 -0.92
CA ALA A 167 -6.87 -15.04 0.22
C ALA A 167 -6.86 -13.59 -0.28
N VAL A 168 -7.36 -12.70 0.57
CA VAL A 168 -7.43 -11.26 0.35
C VAL A 168 -7.10 -10.57 1.67
N ASP A 169 -6.23 -9.57 1.61
CA ASP A 169 -5.95 -8.67 2.74
C ASP A 169 -6.73 -7.38 2.52
N LEU A 170 -7.50 -6.96 3.52
CA LEU A 170 -8.45 -5.85 3.36
C LEU A 170 -8.70 -5.10 4.68
N THR A 171 -9.34 -3.95 4.55
CA THR A 171 -9.93 -3.18 5.64
C THR A 171 -11.33 -2.70 5.27
N LEU A 172 -12.00 -2.08 6.25
CA LEU A 172 -13.27 -1.40 6.06
C LEU A 172 -13.05 0.08 5.76
N VAL A 173 -13.92 0.64 4.93
CA VAL A 173 -14.02 2.08 4.67
C VAL A 173 -15.43 2.59 4.95
N ASP A 174 -15.55 3.88 5.28
CA ASP A 174 -16.83 4.56 5.37
C ASP A 174 -17.38 4.96 3.99
N ARG A 175 -18.52 5.64 3.96
CA ARG A 175 -19.17 6.12 2.72
C ARG A 175 -18.30 7.05 1.88
N ASN A 176 -17.30 7.68 2.48
CA ASN A 176 -16.36 8.59 1.82
C ASN A 176 -15.07 7.88 1.39
N GLY A 177 -14.97 6.56 1.59
CA GLY A 177 -13.77 5.79 1.29
C GLY A 177 -12.65 5.93 2.32
N LYS A 178 -12.92 6.57 3.47
CA LYS A 178 -11.94 6.71 4.55
C LYS A 178 -11.87 5.41 5.33
N GLU A 179 -10.66 4.92 5.58
CA GLU A 179 -10.43 3.69 6.34
C GLU A 179 -10.93 3.84 7.78
N LEU A 180 -11.60 2.80 8.25
CA LEU A 180 -11.96 2.66 9.65
C LEU A 180 -10.71 2.31 10.46
N GLU A 181 -10.63 2.82 11.68
CA GLU A 181 -9.52 2.49 12.59
C GLU A 181 -9.55 1.00 12.93
N MET A 182 -8.40 0.33 12.77
CA MET A 182 -8.19 -1.07 13.14
C MET A 182 -7.16 -1.17 14.27
N PRO A 183 -7.08 -2.31 15.00
CA PRO A 183 -6.13 -2.45 16.11
C PRO A 183 -4.65 -2.27 15.73
N SER A 184 -4.31 -2.58 14.48
CA SER A 184 -2.97 -2.44 13.90
C SER A 184 -3.06 -1.91 12.46
N GLY A 185 -1.91 -1.47 11.93
CA GLY A 185 -1.75 -1.23 10.50
C GLY A 185 -1.68 -2.53 9.69
N PHE A 186 -1.75 -2.38 8.37
CA PHE A 186 -1.43 -3.45 7.41
C PHE A 186 0.07 -3.80 7.50
N ASP A 187 0.41 -5.08 7.42
CA ASP A 187 1.77 -5.62 7.60
C ASP A 187 2.46 -5.16 8.90
N GLU A 188 1.69 -4.90 9.96
CA GLU A 188 2.23 -4.65 11.28
C GLU A 188 2.62 -5.97 11.95
N PHE A 189 3.92 -6.27 12.01
CA PHE A 189 4.45 -7.52 12.57
C PHE A 189 4.63 -7.48 14.10
N THR A 190 3.61 -6.99 14.80
CA THR A 190 3.55 -6.92 16.26
C THR A 190 2.34 -7.71 16.76
N GLN A 191 2.26 -7.94 18.08
CA GLN A 191 1.09 -8.59 18.69
C GLN A 191 -0.23 -7.85 18.41
N ARG A 192 -0.19 -6.55 18.06
CA ARG A 192 -1.38 -5.75 17.75
C ARG A 192 -2.17 -6.27 16.55
N SER A 193 -1.51 -6.93 15.60
CA SER A 193 -2.14 -7.50 14.41
C SER A 193 -2.78 -8.87 14.66
N HIS A 194 -2.57 -9.46 15.84
CA HIS A 194 -3.15 -10.75 16.16
C HIS A 194 -4.67 -10.62 16.37
N ARG A 195 -5.43 -11.59 15.86
CA ARG A 195 -6.90 -11.58 15.93
C ARG A 195 -7.44 -11.52 17.36
N ASN A 196 -6.71 -12.08 18.32
CA ASN A 196 -7.07 -12.10 19.74
C ASN A 196 -6.50 -10.91 20.54
N TYR A 197 -5.83 -9.94 19.90
CA TYR A 197 -5.36 -8.75 20.59
C TYR A 197 -6.54 -7.91 21.11
N THR A 198 -6.53 -7.57 22.39
CA THR A 198 -7.63 -6.84 23.07
C THR A 198 -7.22 -5.46 23.58
N ASN A 199 -5.94 -5.12 23.62
CA ASN A 199 -5.46 -3.84 24.14
C ASN A 199 -5.46 -2.73 23.07
N ALA A 200 -6.60 -2.49 22.42
CA ALA A 200 -6.78 -1.41 21.44
C ALA A 200 -7.98 -0.54 21.83
N LYS A 201 -8.16 0.59 21.14
CA LYS A 201 -9.34 1.43 21.33
C LYS A 201 -10.62 0.60 21.11
N PRO A 202 -11.67 0.76 21.93
CA PRO A 202 -12.91 -0.02 21.79
C PRO A 202 -13.51 0.01 20.38
N GLN A 203 -13.48 1.17 19.72
CA GLN A 203 -13.98 1.30 18.34
C GLN A 203 -13.17 0.47 17.35
N ALA A 204 -11.85 0.39 17.49
CA ALA A 204 -10.99 -0.40 16.62
C ALA A 204 -11.25 -1.91 16.79
N LEU A 205 -11.51 -2.36 18.03
CA LEU A 205 -11.90 -3.74 18.31
C LEU A 205 -13.26 -4.07 17.70
N LYS A 206 -14.23 -3.15 17.81
CA LYS A 206 -15.55 -3.28 17.18
C LYS A 206 -15.44 -3.37 15.66
N ASN A 207 -14.65 -2.49 15.03
CA ASN A 207 -14.46 -2.50 13.57
C ASN A 207 -13.89 -3.82 13.06
N ARG A 208 -12.96 -4.45 13.79
CA ARG A 208 -12.41 -5.78 13.43
C ARG A 208 -13.44 -6.92 13.48
N GLN A 209 -14.51 -6.75 14.27
CA GLN A 209 -15.55 -7.77 14.47
C GLN A 209 -16.69 -7.68 13.46
N GLN A 210 -16.70 -6.64 12.62
CA GLN A 210 -17.71 -6.45 11.56
C GLN A 210 -17.55 -7.44 10.41
#